data_AF-A0A436CG25-F1
#
_entry.id   AF-A0A436CG25-F1
#
_cell.length_a   1.000
_cell.length_b   1.000
_cell.length_c   1.000
_cell.angle_alpha   90.00
_cell.angle_beta   90.00
_cell.angle_gamma   90.00
#
_symmetry.space_group_name_H-M   'P 1'
#
loop_
_entity.id
_entity.type
_entity.pdbx_description
1 polymer ?
#
loop_
_entity_poly.entity_id
_entity_poly.type
_entity_poly.pdbx_seq_one_letter_code
_entity_poly.pdbx_strand_id
1 'polypeptide(L)'
;ELQRAGRRVYLSVGPHDRPPRAYRERDFCWWLGVLGKWDAQAPAPGTEHVTIAVSGARGGQTIDFRRLAAQGMTLVGRTESYRHGVMTFAPDLAKNIARGDANYMSVLDEADAYVARNGLDLPPEPEARKIGPDPRCMTDPILELNLSEAEIGSIIWATGFTVDYNWLKVDVFDERGKPKHQRGVSTEPGIYFLGLPWQSRRGSSFIWGVWHDAQHVADHISTQRKYLAYHASAKRETKVA
;
A
#
# COMPACT_ATOMS: atom_id res chain seq x y z
N GLU A 1 -17.72 1.41 9.57
CA GLU A 1 -19.18 1.35 9.29
C GLU A 1 -19.89 0.45 10.29
N LEU A 2 -19.41 -0.78 10.52
CA LEU A 2 -19.93 -1.69 11.55
C LEU A 2 -20.16 -1.03 12.92
N GLN A 3 -19.16 -0.32 13.44
CA GLN A 3 -19.28 0.42 14.71
C GLN A 3 -20.41 1.45 14.68
N ARG A 4 -20.57 2.18 13.56
CA ARG A 4 -21.63 3.19 13.41
C ARG A 4 -23.01 2.57 13.29
N ALA A 5 -23.10 1.33 12.85
CA ALA A 5 -24.31 0.52 12.88
C ALA A 5 -24.56 -0.10 14.28
N GLY A 6 -23.87 0.37 15.33
CA GLY A 6 -24.07 -0.06 16.71
C GLY A 6 -23.42 -1.40 17.06
N ARG A 7 -22.55 -1.95 16.22
CA ARG A 7 -21.83 -3.20 16.53
C ARG A 7 -20.60 -2.90 17.40
N ARG A 8 -20.34 -3.74 18.40
CA ARG A 8 -19.04 -3.79 19.06
C ARG A 8 -18.01 -4.29 18.06
N VAL A 9 -16.91 -3.55 17.88
CA VAL A 9 -15.88 -3.86 16.88
C VAL A 9 -14.52 -3.95 17.54
N TYR A 10 -13.79 -5.01 17.19
CA TYR A 10 -12.37 -5.15 17.45
C TYR A 10 -11.62 -4.96 16.14
N LEU A 11 -10.56 -4.15 16.15
CA LEU A 11 -9.71 -3.91 14.99
C LEU A 11 -8.28 -4.36 15.28
N SER A 12 -7.84 -5.41 14.60
CA SER A 12 -6.44 -5.86 14.60
C SER A 12 -5.59 -4.89 13.79
N VAL A 13 -4.60 -4.26 14.42
CA VAL A 13 -3.74 -3.24 13.80
C VAL A 13 -2.32 -3.77 13.62
N GLY A 14 -1.96 -4.05 12.37
CA GLY A 14 -0.60 -4.41 11.98
C GLY A 14 0.29 -3.20 11.64
N PRO A 15 1.55 -3.45 11.23
CA PRO A 15 2.45 -2.41 10.73
C PRO A 15 1.83 -1.65 9.56
N HIS A 16 1.85 -0.32 9.62
CA HIS A 16 1.29 0.54 8.58
C HIS A 16 2.01 1.89 8.51
N ASP A 17 1.87 2.54 7.37
CA ASP A 17 2.06 3.98 7.19
C ASP A 17 0.69 4.67 7.35
N ARG A 18 0.68 5.90 7.84
CA ARG A 18 -0.58 6.62 8.12
C ARG A 18 -0.53 8.02 7.52
N PRO A 19 -0.50 8.17 6.19
CA PRO A 19 -0.48 9.49 5.60
C PRO A 19 -1.78 10.29 5.87
N PRO A 20 -1.74 11.64 5.81
CA PRO A 20 -2.97 12.43 5.79
C PRO A 20 -3.81 12.03 4.57
N ARG A 21 -5.15 12.09 4.67
CA ARG A 21 -6.00 12.01 3.49
C ARG A 21 -5.92 13.29 2.66
N ALA A 22 -5.87 14.42 3.37
CA ALA A 22 -5.65 15.76 2.83
C ALA A 22 -4.92 16.58 3.91
N TYR A 23 -4.18 17.59 3.46
CA TYR A 23 -3.49 18.55 4.32
C TYR A 23 -3.34 19.87 3.58
N ARG A 24 -3.63 21.00 4.23
CA ARG A 24 -3.56 22.35 3.63
C ARG A 24 -4.27 22.42 2.27
N GLU A 25 -5.51 21.92 2.25
CA GLU A 25 -6.41 21.89 1.08
C GLU A 25 -5.91 21.09 -0.13
N ARG A 26 -4.89 20.25 0.03
CA ARG A 26 -4.41 19.35 -1.01
C ARG A 26 -4.57 17.91 -0.57
N ASP A 27 -5.01 17.06 -1.48
CA ASP A 27 -5.12 15.64 -1.21
C ASP A 27 -3.75 14.98 -1.12
N PHE A 28 -3.73 13.81 -0.51
CA PHE A 28 -2.51 13.03 -0.34
C PHE A 28 -1.80 12.66 -1.64
N CYS A 29 -2.54 12.35 -2.70
CA CYS A 29 -1.95 11.98 -3.98
C CYS A 29 -1.19 13.17 -4.58
N TRP A 30 -1.71 14.39 -4.43
CA TRP A 30 -1.00 15.61 -4.80
C TRP A 30 0.28 15.78 -3.98
N TRP A 31 0.22 15.67 -2.65
CA TRP A 31 1.40 15.78 -1.79
C TRP A 31 2.47 14.74 -2.13
N LEU A 32 2.10 13.48 -2.29
CA LEU A 32 3.05 12.44 -2.71
C LEU A 32 3.66 12.71 -4.09
N GLY A 33 2.92 13.36 -4.99
CA GLY A 33 3.41 13.77 -6.30
C GLY A 33 4.48 14.85 -6.21
N VAL A 34 4.16 15.98 -5.58
CA VAL A 34 5.09 17.12 -5.50
C VAL A 34 6.32 16.84 -4.62
N LEU A 35 6.19 15.92 -3.65
CA LEU A 35 7.30 15.43 -2.84
C LEU A 35 8.11 14.31 -3.53
N GLY A 36 7.77 13.94 -4.77
CA GLY A 36 8.47 12.89 -5.53
C GLY A 36 8.33 11.48 -4.96
N LYS A 37 7.44 11.27 -4.00
CA LYS A 37 7.27 9.99 -3.29
C LYS A 37 6.63 8.92 -4.17
N TRP A 38 5.82 9.29 -5.17
CA TRP A 38 5.29 8.33 -6.15
C TRP A 38 6.36 7.79 -7.10
N ASP A 39 7.35 8.62 -7.41
CA ASP A 39 8.45 8.31 -8.32
C ASP A 39 9.66 7.68 -7.62
N ALA A 40 9.57 7.52 -6.29
CA ALA A 40 10.57 6.81 -5.52
C ALA A 40 10.83 5.43 -6.15
N GLN A 41 12.11 5.16 -6.44
CA GLN A 41 12.53 3.87 -6.97
C GLN A 41 12.34 2.78 -5.91
N ALA A 42 12.18 1.54 -6.38
CA ALA A 42 12.12 0.37 -5.51
C ALA A 42 13.27 0.41 -4.51
N PRO A 43 12.99 0.34 -3.20
CA PRO A 43 14.06 0.18 -2.23
C PRO A 43 14.71 -1.21 -2.42
N ALA A 44 15.82 -1.45 -1.73
CA ALA A 44 16.58 -2.70 -1.86
C ALA A 44 15.67 -3.96 -1.79
N PRO A 45 15.99 -5.04 -2.53
CA PRO A 45 15.21 -6.27 -2.52
C PRO A 45 14.90 -6.74 -1.10
N GLY A 46 13.63 -7.04 -0.82
CA GLY A 46 13.18 -7.45 0.52
C GLY A 46 12.61 -6.33 1.39
N THR A 47 12.52 -5.10 0.88
CA THR A 47 11.71 -4.07 1.53
C THR A 47 10.22 -4.36 1.33
N GLU A 48 9.59 -4.84 2.39
CA GLU A 48 8.16 -5.16 2.38
C GLU A 48 7.33 -3.91 2.15
N HIS A 49 6.27 -4.05 1.35
CA HIS A 49 5.27 -3.01 1.21
C HIS A 49 4.58 -2.83 2.57
N VAL A 50 4.82 -1.71 3.23
CA VAL A 50 4.05 -1.30 4.39
C VAL A 50 2.74 -0.70 3.89
N THR A 51 1.63 -1.30 4.29
CA THR A 51 0.28 -0.85 3.91
C THR A 51 0.05 0.58 4.37
N ILE A 52 -0.61 1.39 3.53
CA ILE A 52 -1.05 2.74 3.89
C ILE A 52 -2.48 2.70 4.47
N ALA A 53 -2.67 3.30 5.65
CA ALA A 53 -3.97 3.46 6.27
C ALA A 53 -4.67 4.73 5.77
N VAL A 54 -5.47 4.60 4.70
CA VAL A 54 -6.20 5.71 4.07
C VAL A 54 -7.68 5.36 3.93
N SER A 55 -8.57 6.35 4.09
CA SER A 55 -10.00 6.18 3.83
C SER A 55 -10.46 7.01 2.64
N GLY A 56 -11.14 6.36 1.70
CA GLY A 56 -11.97 7.00 0.67
C GLY A 56 -13.45 7.16 1.08
N ALA A 57 -13.87 6.55 2.19
CA ALA A 57 -15.27 6.61 2.63
C ALA A 57 -15.72 8.04 2.94
N ARG A 58 -16.92 8.41 2.48
CA ARG A 58 -17.57 9.73 2.69
C ARG A 58 -16.71 10.91 2.21
N GLY A 59 -16.18 10.83 0.99
CA GLY A 59 -15.26 11.85 0.44
C GLY A 59 -13.81 11.71 0.92
N GLY A 60 -13.59 10.85 1.92
CA GLY A 60 -12.28 10.54 2.48
C GLY A 60 -11.98 11.33 3.75
N GLN A 61 -11.32 10.66 4.69
CA GLN A 61 -10.92 11.25 5.98
C GLN A 61 -9.56 10.69 6.38
N THR A 62 -8.74 11.51 7.03
CA THR A 62 -7.49 11.03 7.63
C THR A 62 -7.81 9.99 8.69
N ILE A 63 -7.22 8.80 8.56
CA ILE A 63 -7.38 7.74 9.55
C ILE A 63 -6.61 8.14 10.81
N ASP A 64 -7.28 8.04 11.95
CA ASP A 64 -6.65 8.17 13.26
C ASP A 64 -7.19 7.07 14.16
N PHE A 65 -6.33 6.14 14.54
CA PHE A 65 -6.67 5.00 15.37
C PHE A 65 -7.09 5.42 16.78
N ARG A 66 -6.53 6.48 17.35
CA ARG A 66 -6.95 6.98 18.67
C ARG A 66 -8.36 7.53 18.63
N ARG A 67 -8.69 8.28 17.57
CA ARG A 67 -10.05 8.76 17.34
C ARG A 67 -11.05 7.62 17.15
N LEU A 68 -10.64 6.56 16.44
CA LEU A 68 -11.46 5.36 16.28
C LEU A 68 -11.70 4.65 17.63
N ALA A 69 -10.68 4.56 18.47
CA ALA A 69 -10.80 4.01 19.82
C ALA A 69 -11.69 4.86 20.73
N ALA A 70 -11.52 6.19 20.70
CA ALA A 70 -12.36 7.14 21.44
C ALA A 70 -13.85 7.07 21.03
N GLN A 71 -14.14 6.62 19.81
CA GLN A 71 -15.51 6.36 19.33
C GLN A 71 -16.08 5.02 19.82
N GLY A 72 -15.31 4.22 20.57
CA GLY A 72 -15.74 2.94 21.15
C GLY A 72 -15.26 1.69 20.41
N MET A 73 -14.29 1.81 19.48
CA MET A 73 -13.68 0.64 18.85
C MET A 73 -12.54 0.10 19.72
N THR A 74 -12.49 -1.21 19.96
CA THR A 74 -11.36 -1.81 20.67
C THR A 74 -10.27 -2.12 19.67
N LEU A 75 -9.07 -1.56 19.87
CA LEU A 75 -7.92 -1.89 19.05
C LEU A 75 -7.15 -3.05 19.69
N VAL A 76 -6.69 -3.98 18.87
CA VAL A 76 -5.80 -5.08 19.29
C VAL A 76 -4.58 -5.11 18.37
N GLY A 77 -3.50 -5.75 18.83
CA GLY A 77 -2.29 -5.89 18.03
C GLY A 77 -2.48 -6.77 16.80
N ARG A 78 -1.39 -7.02 16.08
CA ARG A 78 -1.43 -7.92 14.92
C ARG A 78 -1.85 -9.32 15.36
N THR A 79 -2.90 -9.86 14.73
CA THR A 79 -3.35 -11.25 14.96
C THR A 79 -2.23 -12.24 14.68
N GLU A 80 -1.98 -13.18 15.59
CA GLU A 80 -0.94 -14.20 15.47
C GLU A 80 -1.50 -15.61 15.26
N SER A 81 -2.46 -16.01 16.10
CA SER A 81 -2.99 -17.37 16.03
C SER A 81 -4.42 -17.44 16.53
N TYR A 82 -5.07 -18.55 16.17
CA TYR A 82 -6.36 -18.96 16.71
C TYR A 82 -6.23 -20.40 17.20
N ARG A 83 -6.60 -20.64 18.47
CA ARG A 83 -6.64 -21.98 19.07
C ARG A 83 -7.83 -22.11 20.00
N HIS A 84 -8.64 -23.15 19.78
CA HIS A 84 -9.77 -23.51 20.65
C HIS A 84 -10.70 -22.33 21.05
N GLY A 85 -11.06 -21.46 20.09
CA GLY A 85 -11.94 -20.32 20.37
C GLY A 85 -11.24 -19.04 20.83
N VAL A 86 -9.92 -19.09 21.08
CA VAL A 86 -9.12 -17.95 21.53
C VAL A 86 -8.24 -17.43 20.40
N MET A 87 -8.32 -16.13 20.13
CA MET A 87 -7.39 -15.39 19.27
C MET A 87 -6.23 -14.84 20.10
N THR A 88 -5.01 -14.92 19.59
CA THR A 88 -3.83 -14.29 20.19
C THR A 88 -3.33 -13.13 19.31
N PHE A 89 -2.85 -12.07 19.95
CA PHE A 89 -2.37 -10.86 19.29
C PHE A 89 -0.95 -10.53 19.75
N ALA A 90 -0.14 -10.03 18.83
CA ALA A 90 1.19 -9.52 19.12
C ALA A 90 1.10 -8.30 20.07
N PRO A 91 2.07 -8.12 20.98
CA PRO A 91 2.16 -6.94 21.84
C PRO A 91 2.73 -5.72 21.09
N ASP A 92 2.26 -5.47 19.86
CA ASP A 92 2.83 -4.50 18.92
C ASP A 92 1.93 -3.30 18.62
N LEU A 93 0.71 -3.26 19.18
CA LEU A 93 -0.30 -2.23 18.91
C LEU A 93 0.23 -0.81 19.12
N ALA A 94 0.77 -0.52 20.31
CA ALA A 94 1.24 0.82 20.64
C ALA A 94 2.39 1.26 19.72
N LYS A 95 3.31 0.33 19.45
CA LYS A 95 4.44 0.54 18.52
C LYS A 95 3.96 0.82 17.10
N ASN A 96 3.00 0.04 16.59
CA ASN A 96 2.47 0.21 15.24
C ASN A 96 1.77 1.57 15.08
N ILE A 97 0.97 1.98 16.06
CA ILE A 97 0.29 3.29 16.05
C ILE A 97 1.31 4.43 16.13
N ALA A 98 2.26 4.39 17.05
CA ALA A 98 3.28 5.43 17.18
C ALA A 98 4.12 5.58 15.89
N ARG A 99 4.43 4.47 15.22
CA ARG A 99 5.15 4.49 13.94
C ARG A 99 4.31 5.11 12.81
N GLY A 100 3.01 4.82 12.79
CA GLY A 100 2.05 5.47 11.89
C GLY A 100 1.97 6.98 12.14
N ASP A 101 1.92 7.42 13.40
CA ASP A 101 1.90 8.86 13.74
C ASP A 101 3.20 9.57 13.34
N ALA A 102 4.35 8.92 13.53
CA ALA A 102 5.64 9.46 13.11
C ALA A 102 5.70 9.62 11.57
N ASN A 103 5.20 8.62 10.82
CA ASN A 103 5.06 8.70 9.36
C ASN A 103 4.14 9.85 8.95
N TYR A 104 2.98 9.98 9.61
CA TYR A 104 2.03 11.07 9.40
C TYR A 104 2.69 12.44 9.58
N MET A 105 3.35 12.68 10.72
CA MET A 105 4.00 13.95 11.02
C MET A 105 5.14 14.26 10.05
N SER A 106 5.95 13.25 9.69
CA SER A 106 7.00 13.40 8.68
C SER A 106 6.44 13.91 7.34
N VAL A 107 5.29 13.39 6.91
CA VAL A 107 4.65 13.86 5.66
C VAL A 107 4.16 15.30 5.79
N LEU A 108 3.63 15.70 6.95
CA LEU A 108 3.22 17.10 7.19
C LEU A 108 4.43 18.05 7.18
N ASP A 109 5.54 17.63 7.80
CA ASP A 109 6.78 18.42 7.84
C ASP A 109 7.37 18.63 6.44
N GLU A 110 7.38 17.57 5.62
CA GLU A 110 7.81 17.66 4.22
C GLU A 110 6.87 18.57 3.40
N ALA A 111 5.56 18.49 3.62
CA ALA A 111 4.59 19.35 2.98
C ALA A 111 4.80 20.83 3.36
N ASP A 112 4.97 21.13 4.64
CA ASP A 112 5.23 22.50 5.12
C ASP A 112 6.55 23.05 4.57
N ALA A 113 7.61 22.23 4.55
CA ALA A 113 8.88 22.60 3.94
C ALA A 113 8.74 22.87 2.43
N TYR A 114 7.93 22.08 1.72
CA TYR A 114 7.64 22.29 0.30
C TYR A 114 6.86 23.59 0.07
N VAL A 115 5.86 23.91 0.89
CA VAL A 115 5.11 25.18 0.82
C VAL A 115 6.06 26.36 0.98
N ALA A 116 6.88 26.36 2.03
CA ALA A 116 7.80 27.44 2.32
C ALA A 116 8.83 27.63 1.20
N ARG A 117 9.42 26.53 0.71
CA ARG A 117 10.44 26.55 -0.35
C ARG A 117 9.92 27.07 -1.68
N ASN A 118 8.65 26.80 -2.00
CA ASN A 118 8.05 27.14 -3.30
C ASN A 118 7.14 28.37 -3.25
N GLY A 119 7.00 29.01 -2.08
CA GLY A 119 6.17 30.22 -1.92
C GLY A 119 4.68 29.97 -2.20
N LEU A 120 4.16 28.80 -1.83
CA LEU A 120 2.75 28.47 -2.11
C LEU A 120 1.81 29.15 -1.10
N ASP A 121 0.73 29.73 -1.62
CA ASP A 121 -0.36 30.27 -0.79
C ASP A 121 -1.36 29.16 -0.42
N LEU A 122 -0.95 28.30 0.51
CA LEU A 122 -1.82 27.29 1.11
C LEU A 122 -2.02 27.61 2.59
N PRO A 123 -3.26 27.63 3.13
CA PRO A 123 -3.48 27.99 4.52
C PRO A 123 -2.84 26.96 5.47
N PRO A 124 -2.34 27.37 6.66
CA PRO A 124 -1.85 26.43 7.67
C PRO A 124 -3.00 25.62 8.28
N GLU A 125 -2.72 24.38 8.65
CA GLU A 125 -3.70 23.48 9.26
C GLU A 125 -3.16 22.92 10.60
N PRO A 126 -3.13 23.74 11.68
CA PRO A 126 -2.50 23.35 12.94
C PRO A 126 -3.24 22.21 13.67
N GLU A 127 -4.55 22.08 13.47
CA GLU A 127 -5.35 20.99 14.05
C GLU A 127 -4.89 19.62 13.56
N ALA A 128 -4.41 19.51 12.32
CA ALA A 128 -3.89 18.27 11.77
C ALA A 128 -2.67 17.74 12.55
N ARG A 129 -1.97 18.59 13.31
CA ARG A 129 -0.78 18.23 14.09
C ARG A 129 -1.10 17.78 15.52
N LYS A 130 -2.36 17.82 15.95
CA LYS A 130 -2.77 17.38 17.29
C LYS A 130 -2.92 15.86 17.34
N ILE A 131 -2.16 15.21 18.24
CA ILE A 131 -2.33 13.79 18.55
C ILE A 131 -3.13 13.68 19.85
N GLY A 132 -4.20 12.88 19.83
CA GLY A 132 -5.01 12.60 21.02
C GLY A 132 -4.29 11.72 22.05
N PRO A 133 -4.83 11.58 23.28
CA PRO A 133 -4.25 10.72 24.31
C PRO A 133 -4.31 9.24 23.90
N ASP A 134 -3.37 8.45 24.41
CA ASP A 134 -3.38 7.01 24.20
C ASP A 134 -4.60 6.36 24.88
N PRO A 135 -5.46 5.63 24.13
CA PRO A 135 -6.57 4.88 24.70
C PRO A 135 -6.08 3.70 25.54
N ARG A 136 -6.93 3.22 26.46
CA ARG A 136 -6.60 2.09 27.35
C ARG A 136 -6.10 0.85 26.59
N CYS A 137 -6.67 0.54 25.43
CA CYS A 137 -6.23 -0.62 24.64
C CYS A 137 -4.76 -0.53 24.16
N MET A 138 -4.13 0.65 24.16
CA MET A 138 -2.71 0.83 23.87
C MET A 138 -1.82 0.70 25.11
N THR A 139 -2.31 1.09 26.29
CA THR A 139 -1.55 1.04 27.55
C THR A 139 -1.72 -0.28 28.29
N ASP A 140 -2.86 -0.94 28.11
CA ASP A 140 -3.28 -2.22 28.68
C ASP A 140 -3.84 -3.08 27.54
N PRO A 141 -2.97 -3.64 26.66
CA PRO A 141 -3.41 -4.31 25.45
C PRO A 141 -4.00 -5.69 25.73
N ILE A 142 -5.09 -6.01 25.03
CA ILE A 142 -5.64 -7.37 25.00
C ILE A 142 -4.72 -8.22 24.12
N LEU A 143 -4.04 -9.20 24.74
CA LEU A 143 -3.16 -10.14 24.05
C LEU A 143 -3.87 -11.46 23.68
N GLU A 144 -4.94 -11.79 24.41
CA GLU A 144 -5.77 -12.97 24.16
C GLU A 144 -7.24 -12.60 24.25
N LEU A 145 -8.05 -13.13 23.33
CA LEU A 145 -9.49 -12.87 23.28
C LEU A 145 -10.24 -14.18 22.98
N ASN A 146 -11.01 -14.66 23.95
CA ASN A 146 -12.00 -15.70 23.69
C ASN A 146 -13.16 -15.10 22.88
N LEU A 147 -13.38 -15.62 21.67
CA LEU A 147 -14.38 -15.11 20.74
C LEU A 147 -15.81 -15.27 21.29
N SER A 148 -16.10 -16.36 22.01
CA SER A 148 -17.44 -16.60 22.56
C SER A 148 -17.75 -15.67 23.72
N GLU A 149 -16.81 -15.50 24.66
CA GLU A 149 -16.94 -14.59 25.79
C GLU A 149 -17.02 -13.13 25.35
N ALA A 150 -16.33 -12.78 24.26
CA ALA A 150 -16.41 -11.47 23.63
C ALA A 150 -17.58 -11.33 22.62
N GLU A 151 -18.45 -12.33 22.53
CA GLU A 151 -19.62 -12.43 21.64
C GLU A 151 -19.31 -12.03 20.18
N ILE A 152 -18.14 -12.46 19.69
CA ILE A 152 -17.70 -12.23 18.31
C ILE A 152 -18.37 -13.26 17.40
N GLY A 153 -19.44 -12.86 16.73
CA GLY A 153 -20.15 -13.69 15.76
C GLY A 153 -19.61 -13.61 14.32
N SER A 154 -18.65 -12.73 14.03
CA SER A 154 -18.13 -12.54 12.67
C SER A 154 -16.70 -11.99 12.68
N ILE A 155 -15.88 -12.50 11.77
CA ILE A 155 -14.51 -12.03 11.51
C ILE A 155 -14.42 -11.62 10.04
N ILE A 156 -13.89 -10.42 9.78
CA ILE A 156 -13.65 -9.93 8.43
C ILE A 156 -12.14 -9.88 8.20
N TRP A 157 -11.66 -10.72 7.30
CA TRP A 157 -10.26 -10.74 6.88
C TRP A 157 -10.04 -9.69 5.78
N ALA A 158 -9.40 -8.58 6.18
CA ALA A 158 -8.98 -7.50 5.28
C ALA A 158 -7.45 -7.41 5.21
N THR A 159 -6.78 -8.57 5.17
CA THR A 159 -5.31 -8.72 5.29
C THR A 159 -4.57 -8.73 3.95
N GLY A 160 -5.26 -8.39 2.86
CA GLY A 160 -4.69 -8.34 1.51
C GLY A 160 -4.87 -9.65 0.74
N PHE A 161 -4.08 -9.80 -0.32
CA PHE A 161 -4.09 -10.94 -1.23
C PHE A 161 -2.67 -11.24 -1.69
N THR A 162 -2.46 -12.43 -2.25
CA THR A 162 -1.22 -12.81 -2.95
C THR A 162 -1.51 -13.09 -4.41
N VAL A 163 -0.46 -13.09 -5.24
CA VAL A 163 -0.59 -13.41 -6.67
C VAL A 163 -0.28 -14.89 -6.87
N ASP A 164 -1.12 -15.58 -7.64
CA ASP A 164 -0.90 -16.95 -8.07
C ASP A 164 -0.56 -16.99 -9.57
N TYR A 165 0.68 -17.38 -9.88
CA TYR A 165 1.17 -17.52 -11.24
C TYR A 165 1.22 -18.98 -11.74
N ASN A 166 0.66 -19.94 -11.00
CA ASN A 166 0.73 -21.37 -11.33
C ASN A 166 0.15 -21.72 -12.71
N TRP A 167 -0.72 -20.87 -13.27
CA TRP A 167 -1.28 -21.04 -14.61
C TRP A 167 -0.27 -20.72 -15.74
N LEU A 168 0.75 -19.90 -15.47
CA LEU A 168 1.76 -19.51 -16.44
C LEU A 168 2.95 -20.49 -16.40
N LYS A 169 3.04 -21.38 -17.38
CA LYS A 169 4.06 -22.45 -17.45
C LYS A 169 5.34 -22.00 -18.17
N VAL A 170 6.04 -21.01 -17.62
CA VAL A 170 7.33 -20.52 -18.12
C VAL A 170 8.33 -20.29 -16.98
N ASP A 171 9.63 -20.42 -17.26
CA ASP A 171 10.71 -20.23 -16.27
C ASP A 171 11.06 -18.75 -16.09
N VAL A 172 10.11 -17.99 -15.54
CA VAL A 172 10.21 -16.54 -15.35
C VAL A 172 10.01 -16.11 -13.90
N PHE A 173 9.99 -17.05 -12.96
CA PHE A 173 9.76 -16.77 -11.54
C PHE A 173 11.00 -17.06 -10.71
N ASP A 174 11.18 -16.32 -9.61
CA ASP A 174 12.20 -16.60 -8.61
C ASP A 174 11.74 -17.70 -7.62
N GLU A 175 12.62 -18.06 -6.69
CA GLU A 175 12.35 -19.07 -5.65
C GLU A 175 11.16 -18.72 -4.74
N ARG A 176 10.73 -17.45 -4.74
CA ARG A 176 9.58 -16.94 -3.98
C ARG A 176 8.33 -16.80 -4.85
N GLY A 177 8.36 -17.29 -6.09
CA GLY A 177 7.27 -17.19 -7.05
C GLY A 177 7.05 -15.79 -7.61
N LYS A 178 7.99 -14.84 -7.41
CA LYS A 178 7.87 -13.49 -7.96
C LYS A 178 8.41 -13.45 -9.39
N PRO A 179 7.79 -12.66 -10.29
CA PRO A 179 8.28 -12.53 -11.65
C PRO A 179 9.69 -11.92 -11.71
N LYS A 180 10.60 -12.58 -12.42
CA LYS A 180 11.89 -12.04 -12.85
C LYS A 180 11.63 -11.08 -14.01
N HIS A 181 11.79 -9.80 -13.76
CA HIS A 181 11.57 -8.77 -14.77
C HIS A 181 12.50 -7.56 -14.60
N GLN A 182 12.69 -6.81 -15.67
CA GLN A 182 13.22 -5.45 -15.63
C GLN A 182 12.10 -4.49 -16.05
N ARG A 183 11.56 -3.71 -15.11
CA ARG A 183 10.43 -2.77 -15.34
C ARG A 183 9.21 -3.38 -16.04
N GLY A 184 8.96 -4.68 -15.86
CA GLY A 184 7.86 -5.42 -16.49
C GLY A 184 8.25 -6.25 -17.71
N VAL A 185 9.45 -6.07 -18.26
CA VAL A 185 9.96 -6.96 -19.33
C VAL A 185 10.51 -8.23 -18.68
N SER A 186 9.94 -9.39 -19.03
CA SER A 186 10.37 -10.69 -18.50
C SER A 186 11.70 -11.15 -19.10
N THR A 187 12.33 -12.14 -18.46
CA THR A 187 13.45 -12.90 -19.05
C THR A 187 13.02 -13.75 -20.25
N GLU A 188 11.74 -14.16 -20.33
CA GLU A 188 11.20 -14.88 -21.48
C GLU A 188 10.64 -13.90 -22.52
N PRO A 189 11.11 -13.94 -23.78
CA PRO A 189 10.60 -13.07 -24.84
C PRO A 189 9.10 -13.23 -25.07
N GLY A 190 8.39 -12.11 -25.15
CA GLY A 190 6.94 -12.10 -25.38
C GLY A 190 6.09 -12.17 -24.10
N ILE A 191 6.71 -12.37 -22.93
CA ILE A 191 6.05 -12.29 -21.63
C ILE A 191 6.34 -10.93 -20.97
N TYR A 192 5.30 -10.29 -20.45
CA TYR A 192 5.39 -8.99 -19.80
C TYR A 192 4.51 -8.97 -18.55
N PHE A 193 4.95 -8.21 -17.55
CA PHE A 193 4.25 -7.96 -16.31
C PHE A 193 3.93 -6.47 -16.17
N LEU A 194 2.77 -6.17 -15.59
CA LEU A 194 2.29 -4.81 -15.41
C LEU A 194 1.54 -4.67 -14.08
N GLY A 195 1.70 -3.53 -13.42
CA GLY A 195 1.00 -3.21 -12.18
C GLY A 195 1.61 -3.87 -10.93
N LEU A 196 2.85 -4.37 -11.02
CA LEU A 196 3.51 -4.99 -9.88
C LEU A 196 3.86 -3.92 -8.82
N PRO A 197 3.75 -4.25 -7.51
CA PRO A 197 4.27 -3.38 -6.46
C PRO A 197 5.73 -3.05 -6.71
N TRP A 198 6.08 -1.77 -6.70
CA TRP A 198 7.44 -1.28 -6.96
C TRP A 198 8.06 -1.75 -8.31
N GLN A 199 7.24 -1.99 -9.35
CA GLN A 199 7.71 -2.47 -10.65
C GLN A 199 8.81 -1.61 -11.27
N SER A 200 8.58 -0.30 -11.36
CA SER A 200 9.61 0.70 -11.66
C SER A 200 9.69 1.79 -10.60
N ARG A 201 8.59 2.02 -9.88
CA ARG A 201 8.46 3.08 -8.87
C ARG A 201 7.38 2.72 -7.85
N ARG A 202 7.28 3.48 -6.76
CA ARG A 202 6.24 3.29 -5.73
C ARG A 202 4.82 3.26 -6.31
N GLY A 203 4.54 4.15 -7.27
CA GLY A 203 3.22 4.29 -7.91
C GLY A 203 2.81 3.14 -8.84
N SER A 204 3.69 2.18 -9.15
CA SER A 204 3.47 1.17 -10.20
C SER A 204 2.20 0.33 -10.03
N SER A 205 1.82 -0.02 -8.79
CA SER A 205 0.63 -0.83 -8.50
C SER A 205 -0.65 -0.01 -8.28
N PHE A 206 -0.58 1.31 -8.43
CA PHE A 206 -1.72 2.20 -8.23
C PHE A 206 -2.28 2.67 -9.58
N ILE A 207 -3.60 2.86 -9.66
CA ILE A 207 -4.26 3.44 -10.85
C ILE A 207 -3.61 4.77 -11.25
N TRP A 208 -3.17 5.56 -10.26
CA TRP A 208 -2.46 6.82 -10.48
C TRP A 208 -1.16 6.67 -11.27
N GLY A 209 -0.38 5.60 -11.07
CA GLY A 209 0.99 5.48 -11.56
C GLY A 209 1.25 4.38 -12.59
N VAL A 210 0.38 3.38 -12.69
CA VAL A 210 0.57 2.19 -13.56
C VAL A 210 0.77 2.55 -15.04
N TRP A 211 0.23 3.68 -15.50
CA TRP A 211 0.32 4.12 -16.88
C TRP A 211 1.77 4.34 -17.35
N HIS A 212 2.67 4.75 -16.45
CA HIS A 212 4.09 4.90 -16.76
C HIS A 212 4.74 3.57 -17.14
N ASP A 213 4.38 2.49 -16.42
CA ASP A 213 4.87 1.15 -16.72
C ASP A 213 4.19 0.57 -17.96
N ALA A 214 2.90 0.85 -18.16
CA ALA A 214 2.16 0.43 -19.33
C ALA A 214 2.75 1.02 -20.61
N GLN A 215 3.08 2.32 -20.60
CA GLN A 215 3.74 2.99 -21.71
C GLN A 215 5.09 2.33 -22.02
N HIS A 216 5.92 2.10 -21.00
CA HIS A 216 7.23 1.48 -21.18
C HIS A 216 7.13 0.07 -21.80
N VAL A 217 6.22 -0.77 -21.29
CA VAL A 217 6.00 -2.12 -21.82
C VAL A 217 5.46 -2.07 -23.25
N ALA A 218 4.52 -1.17 -23.54
CA ALA A 218 3.96 -1.00 -24.89
C ALA A 218 5.03 -0.57 -25.92
N ASP A 219 5.88 0.40 -25.55
CA ASP A 219 6.98 0.87 -26.40
C ASP A 219 7.99 -0.26 -26.68
N HIS A 220 8.31 -1.06 -25.66
CA HIS A 220 9.17 -2.22 -25.81
C HIS A 220 8.55 -3.27 -26.76
N ILE A 221 7.27 -3.61 -26.59
CA ILE A 221 6.55 -4.55 -27.47
C ILE A 221 6.55 -4.04 -28.92
N SER A 222 6.26 -2.76 -29.13
CA SER A 222 6.25 -2.13 -30.46
C SER A 222 7.62 -2.23 -31.13
N THR A 223 8.68 -1.95 -30.38
CA THR A 223 10.06 -2.04 -30.87
C THR A 223 10.43 -3.48 -31.26
N GLN A 224 10.13 -4.47 -30.41
CA GLN A 224 10.40 -5.88 -30.71
C GLN A 224 9.65 -6.36 -31.95
N ARG A 225 8.39 -5.94 -32.13
CA ARG A 225 7.60 -6.28 -33.34
C ARG A 225 8.22 -5.73 -34.62
N LYS A 226 8.80 -4.52 -34.58
CA LYS A 226 9.52 -3.96 -35.73
C LYS A 226 10.74 -4.81 -36.11
N TYR A 227 11.54 -5.23 -35.14
CA TYR A 227 12.68 -6.11 -35.40
C TYR A 227 12.27 -7.46 -35.98
N LEU A 228 11.22 -8.08 -35.43
CA LEU A 228 10.70 -9.35 -35.96
C LEU A 228 10.17 -9.22 -37.39
N ALA A 229 9.46 -8.13 -37.70
CA ALA A 229 8.96 -7.86 -39.04
C ALA A 229 10.11 -7.67 -40.05
N TYR A 230 11.15 -6.91 -39.66
CA TYR A 230 12.36 -6.73 -40.47
C TYR A 230 13.08 -8.07 -40.76
N HIS A 231 13.22 -8.93 -39.75
CA HIS A 231 13.81 -10.26 -39.97
C HIS A 231 12.94 -11.14 -40.88
N ALA A 232 11.62 -11.04 -40.78
CA ALA A 232 10.71 -11.79 -41.64
C ALA A 232 10.76 -11.32 -43.10
N SER A 233 10.88 -10.02 -43.36
CA SER A 233 11.03 -9.49 -44.72
C SER A 233 12.37 -9.91 -45.35
N ALA A 234 13.47 -9.78 -44.61
CA ALA A 234 14.80 -10.21 -45.08
C ALA A 234 14.87 -11.71 -45.41
N LYS A 235 14.16 -12.56 -44.63
CA LYS A 235 14.04 -14.01 -44.91
C LYS A 235 13.17 -14.34 -46.13
N ARG A 236 12.20 -13.48 -46.50
CA ARG A 236 11.38 -13.68 -47.70
C ARG A 236 12.18 -13.35 -48.95
N GLU A 237 12.96 -12.28 -48.94
CA GLU A 237 13.82 -11.89 -50.07
C GLU A 237 14.88 -12.96 -50.39
N THR A 238 15.46 -13.60 -49.37
CA THR A 238 16.45 -14.68 -49.56
C THR A 238 15.87 -16.02 -50.02
N LYS A 239 14.55 -16.23 -49.95
CA LYS A 239 13.89 -17.47 -50.45
C LYS A 239 13.38 -17.35 -51.88
N VAL A 240 13.32 -16.14 -52.43
CA VAL A 240 12.81 -15.86 -53.78
C VAL A 240 13.95 -15.72 -54.80
N ALA A 241 15.20 -15.66 -54.32
CA ALA A 241 16.42 -15.73 -55.12
C ALA A 241 16.93 -17.18 -55.21
#